data_AF-A0A962MQV8-F1
#
_entry.id   AF-A0A962MQV8-F1
#
_cell.length_a   1.000
_cell.length_b   1.000
_cell.length_c   1.000
_cell.angle_alpha   90.00
_cell.angle_beta   90.00
_cell.angle_gamma   90.00
#
_symmetry.space_group_name_H-M   'P 1'
#
loop_
_entity.id
_entity.type
_entity.pdbx_description
1 polymer ?
#
loop_
_entity_poly.entity_id
_entity_poly.type
_entity_poly.pdbx_seq_one_letter_code
_entity_poly.pdbx_strand_id
1 'polypeptide(L)'
;RKKWQQPPWINQSAWNEFETHRKEIREPLSNMARTKAANLLKNLTHEQQQECIDKTIQNRWKGLFPERKNNGNKYQSHKRPLTQSEINQITVDEIFGRHAKPDDERDVRPALGWNTEDA
;
A
#
# COMPACT_ATOMS: atom_id res chain seq x y z
N ARG A 1 22.13 -29.47 15.90
CA ARG A 1 21.18 -28.38 15.56
C ARG A 1 21.32 -27.26 16.60
N LYS A 2 21.69 -26.04 16.19
CA LYS A 2 21.84 -24.90 17.11
C LYS A 2 20.46 -24.56 17.69
N LYS A 3 20.25 -24.76 18.99
CA LYS A 3 19.01 -24.37 19.66
C LYS A 3 19.01 -22.85 19.78
N TRP A 4 17.94 -22.20 19.33
CA TRP A 4 17.79 -20.76 19.53
C TRP A 4 17.64 -20.49 21.03
N GLN A 5 18.36 -19.50 21.55
CA GLN A 5 18.26 -19.09 22.95
C GLN A 5 17.39 -17.84 23.05
N GLN A 6 16.38 -17.91 23.92
CA GLN A 6 15.46 -16.82 24.16
C GLN A 6 16.18 -15.68 24.90
N PRO A 7 16.11 -14.44 24.39
CA PRO A 7 16.66 -13.30 25.10
C PRO A 7 15.93 -12.98 26.40
N PRO A 8 16.62 -12.45 27.43
CA PRO A 8 16.02 -12.20 28.74
C PRO A 8 15.04 -11.03 28.78
N TRP A 9 15.04 -10.14 27.78
CA TRP A 9 14.15 -8.98 27.67
C TRP A 9 12.77 -9.29 27.05
N ILE A 10 12.54 -10.55 26.66
CA ILE A 10 11.25 -10.98 26.12
C ILE A 10 10.41 -11.57 27.24
N ASN A 11 9.13 -11.17 27.30
CA ASN A 11 8.16 -11.80 28.18
C ASN A 11 8.01 -13.29 27.84
N GLN A 12 8.45 -14.16 28.76
CA GLN A 12 8.47 -15.61 28.54
C GLN A 12 7.06 -16.20 28.41
N SER A 13 6.08 -15.67 29.15
CA SER A 13 4.69 -16.15 29.09
C SER A 13 4.11 -15.89 27.71
N ALA A 14 4.15 -14.62 27.28
CA ALA A 14 3.68 -14.20 25.96
C ALA A 14 4.34 -15.01 24.84
N TRP A 15 5.67 -15.19 24.92
CA TRP A 15 6.40 -15.91 23.88
C TRP A 15 5.99 -17.39 23.78
N ASN A 16 5.70 -18.05 24.90
CA ASN A 16 5.24 -19.43 24.91
C ASN A 16 3.84 -19.58 24.28
N GLU A 17 2.95 -18.63 24.54
CA GLU A 17 1.64 -18.55 23.89
C GLU A 17 1.79 -18.40 22.37
N PHE A 18 2.69 -17.52 21.93
CA PHE A 18 2.99 -17.35 20.51
C PHE A 18 3.57 -18.62 19.86
N GLU A 19 4.49 -19.33 20.53
CA GLU A 19 5.00 -20.62 20.04
C GLU A 19 3.90 -21.69 19.96
N THR A 20 3.00 -21.71 20.94
CA THR A 20 1.86 -22.63 20.96
C THR A 20 0.93 -22.36 19.79
N HIS A 21 0.54 -21.10 19.58
CA HIS A 21 -0.26 -20.69 18.44
C HIS A 21 0.38 -21.07 17.09
N ARG A 22 1.70 -20.86 16.94
CA ARG A 22 2.45 -21.25 15.73
C ARG A 22 2.40 -22.75 15.45
N LYS A 23 2.40 -23.59 16.50
CA LYS A 23 2.21 -25.05 16.37
C LYS A 23 0.79 -25.40 15.94
N GLU A 24 -0.21 -24.72 16.49
CA GLU A 24 -1.63 -24.94 16.13
C GLU A 24 -1.90 -24.65 14.66
N ILE A 25 -1.34 -23.54 14.13
CA ILE A 25 -1.46 -23.20 12.71
C ILE A 25 -0.48 -23.99 11.80
N ARG A 26 0.19 -25.01 12.35
CA ARG A 26 1.14 -25.93 11.67
C ARG A 26 2.33 -25.24 11.01
N GLU A 27 2.70 -24.07 11.51
CA GLU A 27 3.81 -23.27 10.99
C GLU A 27 4.79 -23.04 12.14
N PRO A 28 5.63 -24.03 12.52
CA PRO A 28 6.60 -23.82 13.59
C PRO A 28 7.59 -22.71 13.23
N LEU A 29 8.03 -21.92 14.22
CA LEU A 29 9.04 -20.89 14.00
C LEU A 29 10.40 -21.53 13.71
N SER A 30 11.03 -21.11 12.61
CA SER A 30 12.44 -21.39 12.38
C SER A 30 13.31 -20.57 13.33
N ASN A 31 14.54 -21.01 13.61
CA ASN A 31 15.47 -20.26 14.46
C ASN A 31 15.71 -18.82 13.95
N MET A 32 15.73 -18.63 12.63
CA MET A 32 15.87 -17.29 12.04
C MET A 32 14.62 -16.44 12.30
N ALA A 33 13.42 -17.02 12.18
CA ALA A 33 12.16 -16.32 12.44
C ALA A 33 12.06 -15.89 13.91
N ARG A 34 12.48 -16.74 14.85
CA ARG A 34 12.57 -16.39 16.28
C ARG A 34 13.47 -15.18 16.52
N THR A 35 14.66 -15.16 15.93
CA THR A 35 15.57 -14.01 16.04
C THR A 35 14.95 -12.73 15.47
N LYS A 36 14.30 -12.81 14.30
CA LYS A 36 13.65 -11.64 13.69
C LYS A 36 12.48 -11.13 14.56
N ALA A 37 11.64 -12.03 15.06
CA ALA A 37 10.54 -11.70 15.95
C ALA A 37 11.05 -11.08 17.28
N ALA A 38 12.11 -11.65 17.87
CA ALA A 38 12.75 -11.10 19.06
C ALA A 38 13.31 -9.68 18.85
N ASN A 39 13.89 -9.42 17.67
CA ASN A 39 14.37 -8.10 17.32
C ASN A 39 13.25 -7.07 17.17
N LEU A 40 12.05 -7.48 16.72
CA LEU A 40 10.87 -6.61 16.65
C LEU A 40 10.38 -6.20 18.04
N LEU A 41 10.45 -7.12 19.01
CA LEU A 41 10.04 -6.89 20.39
C LEU A 41 11.07 -6.14 21.24
N LYS A 42 12.32 -6.01 20.76
CA LYS A 42 13.44 -5.42 21.51
C LYS A 42 13.16 -4.01 22.04
N ASN A 43 12.35 -3.23 21.34
CA ASN A 43 12.05 -1.83 21.68
C ASN A 43 10.73 -1.65 22.46
N LEU A 44 10.07 -2.74 22.84
CA LEU A 44 8.75 -2.75 23.48
C LEU A 44 8.87 -3.16 24.95
N THR A 45 7.99 -2.63 25.80
CA THR A 45 7.83 -3.09 27.18
C THR A 45 7.16 -4.46 27.23
N HIS A 46 7.26 -5.19 28.34
CA HIS A 46 6.66 -6.53 28.47
C HIS A 46 5.14 -6.54 28.25
N GLU A 47 4.43 -5.49 28.66
CA GLU A 47 2.99 -5.33 28.41
C GLU A 47 2.69 -5.16 26.92
N GLN A 48 3.43 -4.29 26.23
CA GLN A 48 3.26 -4.09 24.78
C GLN A 48 3.61 -5.34 23.97
N GLN A 49 4.57 -6.15 24.45
CA GLN A 49 4.89 -7.44 23.84
C GLN A 49 3.71 -8.41 23.97
N GLN A 50 3.08 -8.48 25.15
CA GLN A 50 1.89 -9.31 25.41
C GLN A 50 0.75 -8.88 24.49
N GLU A 51 0.37 -7.59 24.47
CA GLU A 51 -0.71 -7.10 23.62
C GLU A 51 -0.47 -7.38 22.12
N CYS A 52 0.77 -7.25 21.66
CA CYS A 52 1.14 -7.55 20.27
C CYS A 52 0.93 -9.03 19.94
N ILE A 53 1.31 -9.91 20.88
CA ILE A 53 1.14 -11.36 20.74
C ILE A 53 -0.33 -11.72 20.80
N ASP A 54 -1.10 -11.19 21.75
CA ASP A 54 -2.53 -11.43 21.89
C ASP A 54 -3.28 -11.05 20.62
N LYS A 55 -3.00 -9.86 20.05
CA LYS A 55 -3.55 -9.43 18.76
C LYS A 55 -3.19 -10.39 17.63
N THR A 56 -1.95 -10.87 17.61
CA THR A 56 -1.48 -11.82 16.60
C THR A 56 -2.24 -13.15 16.70
N ILE A 57 -2.43 -13.67 17.91
CA ILE A 57 -3.17 -14.91 18.19
C ILE A 57 -4.65 -14.75 17.84
N GLN A 58 -5.28 -13.65 18.29
CA GLN A 58 -6.69 -13.34 18.04
C GLN A 58 -7.00 -13.28 16.54
N ASN A 59 -6.11 -12.68 15.75
CA ASN A 59 -6.27 -12.57 14.30
C ASN A 59 -5.69 -13.76 13.52
N ARG A 60 -5.13 -14.76 14.21
CA ARG A 60 -4.42 -15.91 13.62
C ARG A 60 -3.32 -15.51 12.64
N TRP A 61 -2.61 -14.44 12.94
CA TRP A 61 -1.52 -13.94 12.13
C TRP A 61 -0.25 -14.77 12.31
N LYS A 62 0.48 -14.98 11.22
CA LYS A 62 1.73 -15.77 11.24
C LYS A 62 2.92 -15.01 11.84
N GLY A 63 2.86 -13.69 11.92
CA GLY A 63 3.96 -12.82 12.32
C GLY A 63 3.54 -11.77 13.35
N LEU A 64 4.52 -11.19 14.04
CA LEU A 64 4.29 -10.15 15.04
C LEU A 64 4.31 -8.77 14.37
N PHE A 65 3.30 -7.96 14.68
CA PHE A 65 3.13 -6.61 14.17
C PHE A 65 3.04 -5.64 15.35
N PRO A 66 4.17 -5.32 16.00
CA PRO A 66 4.13 -4.35 17.07
C PRO A 66 3.75 -2.98 16.50
N GLU A 67 2.84 -2.30 17.19
CA GLU A 67 2.47 -0.95 16.83
C GLU A 67 3.72 -0.08 16.86
N ARG A 68 4.12 0.41 15.68
CA ARG A 68 5.20 1.37 15.60
C ARG A 68 4.73 2.56 16.41
N LYS A 69 5.48 2.94 17.46
CA LYS A 69 5.35 4.27 18.03
C LYS A 69 5.47 5.23 16.85
N ASN A 70 4.35 5.86 16.50
CA ASN A 70 4.29 6.83 15.44
C ASN A 70 5.20 8.00 15.85
N ASN A 71 6.50 7.90 15.57
CA ASN A 71 7.32 9.07 15.38
C ASN A 71 6.73 9.73 14.16
N GLY A 72 5.84 10.71 14.39
CA GLY A 72 4.81 11.18 13.48
C GLY A 72 5.29 11.47 12.07
N ASN A 73 5.39 10.42 11.25
CA ASN A 73 5.49 10.57 9.82
C ASN A 73 4.08 10.85 9.36
N LYS A 74 3.68 12.12 9.52
CA LYS A 74 2.58 12.72 8.79
C LYS A 74 2.92 12.47 7.33
N TYR A 75 2.38 11.40 6.75
CA TYR A 75 2.23 11.35 5.32
C TYR A 75 1.36 12.56 4.99
N GLN A 76 2.01 13.66 4.63
CA GLN A 76 1.38 14.70 3.86
C GLN A 76 0.84 13.96 2.65
N SER A 77 -0.47 13.68 2.68
CA SER A 77 -1.23 13.45 1.47
C SER A 77 -0.93 14.66 0.60
N HIS A 78 0.02 14.51 -0.32
CA HIS A 78 0.25 15.48 -1.36
C HIS A 78 -0.99 15.39 -2.24
N LYS A 79 -2.07 16.06 -1.82
CA LYS A 79 -3.10 16.49 -2.74
C LYS A 79 -2.35 17.35 -3.73
N ARG A 80 -1.96 16.77 -4.86
CA ARG A 80 -1.45 17.55 -5.98
C ARG A 80 -2.53 18.59 -6.26
N PRO A 81 -2.25 19.90 -6.24
CA PRO A 81 -3.21 20.85 -6.75
C PRO A 81 -3.49 20.45 -8.20
N LEU A 82 -4.77 20.20 -8.51
CA LEU A 82 -5.20 19.87 -9.86
C LEU A 82 -4.76 21.02 -10.78
N THR A 83 -4.18 20.68 -11.92
CA THR A 83 -3.74 21.65 -12.91
C THR A 83 -4.95 22.32 -13.57
N GLN A 84 -4.79 23.54 -14.10
CA GLN A 84 -5.86 24.24 -14.82
C GLN A 84 -6.42 23.42 -16.01
N SER A 85 -5.58 22.57 -16.62
CA SER A 85 -5.97 21.63 -17.68
C SER A 85 -6.87 20.49 -17.22
N GLU A 86 -6.80 20.10 -15.94
CA GLU A 86 -7.68 19.06 -15.36
C GLU A 86 -9.03 19.64 -14.93
N ILE A 87 -9.06 20.91 -14.50
CA ILE A 87 -10.32 21.62 -14.19
C ILE A 87 -11.14 21.87 -15.47
N ASN A 88 -10.48 22.26 -16.56
CA ASN A 88 -11.15 22.60 -17.82
C ASN A 88 -11.76 21.39 -18.56
N GLN A 89 -11.44 20.16 -18.18
CA GLN A 89 -12.08 18.96 -18.73
C GLN A 89 -13.46 18.68 -18.11
N ILE A 90 -13.78 19.28 -16.97
CA ILE A 90 -15.06 19.06 -16.28
C ILE A 90 -16.19 19.93 -16.90
N THR A 91 -15.84 20.98 -17.67
CA THR A 91 -16.79 21.99 -18.17
C THR A 91 -17.18 21.90 -19.65
N VAL A 92 -16.80 20.85 -20.38
CA VAL A 92 -17.12 20.75 -21.83
C VAL A 92 -18.37 19.95 -22.16
N ASP A 93 -18.86 19.10 -21.24
CA ASP A 93 -20.05 18.26 -21.49
C ASP A 93 -21.38 18.93 -21.07
N GLU A 94 -21.36 20.04 -20.33
CA GLU A 94 -22.56 20.85 -19.97
C GLU A 94 -22.78 22.09 -20.88
N ILE A 95 -21.85 22.43 -21.79
CA ILE A 95 -21.90 23.64 -22.64
C ILE A 95 -22.32 23.34 -24.10
N PHE A 96 -22.67 22.09 -24.45
CA PHE A 96 -23.30 21.80 -25.76
C PHE A 96 -24.77 22.24 -25.80
N GLY A 97 -24.98 23.56 -25.72
CA GLY A 97 -26.19 24.28 -26.06
C GLY A 97 -25.97 25.15 -27.30
N ARG A 98 -26.21 24.56 -28.48
CA ARG A 98 -26.67 25.15 -29.77
C ARG A 98 -25.90 26.31 -30.45
N HIS A 99 -25.76 26.14 -31.78
CA HIS A 99 -25.78 27.17 -32.86
C HIS A 99 -24.57 28.13 -32.97
N ALA A 100 -24.03 28.55 -34.12
CA ALA A 100 -24.28 28.36 -35.55
C ALA A 100 -23.02 28.82 -36.34
N LYS A 101 -22.89 28.44 -37.63
CA LYS A 101 -21.87 28.95 -38.57
C LYS A 101 -22.20 30.39 -39.04
N PRO A 102 -21.23 31.18 -39.54
CA PRO A 102 -21.14 31.45 -40.99
C PRO A 102 -19.68 31.60 -41.51
N ASP A 103 -19.35 31.08 -42.71
CA ASP A 103 -19.24 31.78 -44.01
C ASP A 103 -18.20 32.91 -44.02
N ASP A 104 -17.02 32.70 -44.65
CA ASP A 104 -16.61 33.48 -45.83
C ASP A 104 -15.35 32.88 -46.50
N GLU A 105 -15.25 33.23 -47.75
CA GLU A 105 -14.55 32.79 -48.93
C GLU A 105 -13.01 32.67 -48.98
N ARG A 106 -12.62 31.75 -49.88
CA ARG A 106 -11.54 31.84 -50.89
C ARG A 106 -10.10 32.12 -50.42
N ASP A 107 -9.27 31.07 -50.51
CA ASP A 107 -8.20 31.13 -51.52
C ASP A 107 -7.71 29.75 -51.99
N VAL A 108 -7.39 29.76 -53.28
CA VAL A 108 -7.17 28.63 -54.17
C VAL A 108 -5.72 28.15 -54.10
N ARG A 109 -5.50 26.82 -54.10
CA ARG A 109 -4.47 26.22 -54.99
C ARG A 109 -4.67 24.71 -55.21
N PRO A 110 -4.52 24.21 -56.45
CA PRO A 110 -5.05 22.91 -56.85
C PRO A 110 -3.99 21.83 -57.07
N ALA A 111 -4.50 20.60 -57.16
CA ALA A 111 -4.01 19.44 -57.89
C ALA A 111 -2.69 18.79 -57.45
N LEU A 112 -2.78 17.52 -57.05
CA LEU A 112 -2.22 16.39 -57.78
C LEU A 112 -2.75 15.10 -57.14
N GLY A 113 -3.59 14.39 -57.88
CA GLY A 113 -4.13 13.10 -57.46
C GLY A 113 -3.06 12.01 -57.51
N TRP A 114 -3.21 11.01 -56.64
CA TRP A 114 -2.70 9.67 -56.86
C TRP A 114 -3.75 8.66 -56.39
N ASN A 115 -4.13 7.80 -57.33
CA ASN A 115 -5.03 6.67 -57.19
C ASN A 115 -4.41 5.55 -56.34
N THR A 116 -5.26 4.73 -55.73
CA THR A 116 -5.05 3.28 -55.54
C THR A 116 -6.47 2.69 -55.38
N GLU A 117 -7.16 2.30 -56.45
CA GLU A 117 -7.16 0.96 -57.06
C GLU A 117 -7.45 -0.19 -56.07
N ASP A 118 -8.66 -0.74 -56.25
CA ASP A 118 -9.05 -2.15 -56.24
C ASP A 118 -8.84 -3.04 -54.99
N ALA A 119 -9.98 -3.47 -54.42
CA ALA A 119 -10.38 -4.88 -54.34
C ALA A 119 -11.86 -5.02 -53.93
#